data_AF-A0A2V8CRE6-F1
#
_entry.id   AF-A0A2V8CRE6-F1
#
_cell.length_a   1.000
_cell.length_b   1.000
_cell.length_c   1.000
_cell.angle_alpha   90.00
_cell.angle_beta   90.00
_cell.angle_gamma   90.00
#
_symmetry.space_group_name_H-M   'P 1'
#
loop_
_entity.id
_entity.type
_entity.pdbx_description
1 polymer ?
#
loop_
_entity_poly.entity_id
_entity_poly.type
_entity_poly.pdbx_seq_one_letter_code
_entity_poly.pdbx_strand_id
1 'polypeptide(L)'
;GTSVLDPNRKRGYSIHYGVGLQHELFPRVSVAFNYFHTDLYDLPMTYNAAQSTSDYTPVQVVSPKDGSVITIYNVSNAARTRVLNVLTNAPNGEKSNNALEFAFNARLPGRAALFGGVSRDRTRQIACDDPTNPNNLLYCDQTSSSVPWLTNIKLAGSVPLPFGISVGASFQSYRYILSGTGGTATPTTVPGGTSWLITPSTRYAANCLGPCTPGALVDPGLTVAQFAVPLVPPGTETSDRIQQLDFNVGKWFNVGKGARIQPELTLFNALNSLAAYNFRSLSFGTSSYSQPSTILPPRILRLGLQVKW
;
A
#
# COMPACT_ATOMS: atom_id res chain seq x y z
N GLY A 1 27.20 -4.72 -19.47
CA GLY A 1 25.74 -4.56 -19.63
C GLY A 1 25.47 -3.35 -20.51
N THR A 2 24.39 -3.35 -21.29
CA THR A 2 24.04 -2.25 -22.23
C THR A 2 23.28 -1.11 -21.54
N SER A 3 23.69 -0.77 -20.32
CA SER A 3 23.10 0.33 -19.55
C SER A 3 24.03 1.54 -19.60
N VAL A 4 23.47 2.68 -19.97
CA VAL A 4 24.19 3.97 -20.04
C VAL A 4 23.50 4.98 -19.12
N LEU A 5 24.31 5.79 -18.44
CA LEU A 5 23.81 6.92 -17.66
C LEU A 5 23.59 8.10 -18.61
N ASP A 6 22.42 8.73 -18.55
CA ASP A 6 22.19 9.98 -19.27
C ASP A 6 23.11 11.08 -18.72
N PRO A 7 23.98 11.71 -19.53
CA PRO A 7 24.84 12.80 -19.10
C PRO A 7 24.07 14.01 -18.55
N ASN A 8 22.81 14.19 -18.95
CA ASN A 8 21.94 15.27 -18.52
C ASN A 8 21.06 14.91 -17.32
N ARG A 9 21.26 13.71 -16.73
CA ARG A 9 20.52 13.26 -15.57
C ARG A 9 20.65 14.26 -14.41
N LYS A 10 19.51 14.66 -13.86
CA LYS A 10 19.40 15.52 -12.68
C LYS A 10 19.27 14.70 -11.40
N ARG A 11 19.58 15.33 -10.27
CA ARG A 11 19.35 14.73 -8.96
C ARG A 11 17.88 14.89 -8.60
N GLY A 12 17.20 13.78 -8.34
CA GLY A 12 15.86 13.80 -7.75
C GLY A 12 15.85 14.63 -6.47
N TYR A 13 14.80 15.44 -6.30
CA TYR A 13 14.62 16.28 -5.12
C TYR A 13 13.18 16.21 -4.62
N SER A 14 12.99 16.61 -3.37
CA SER A 14 11.69 16.62 -2.72
C SER A 14 11.46 17.96 -2.04
N ILE A 15 10.27 18.52 -2.21
CA ILE A 15 9.82 19.69 -1.47
C ILE A 15 8.80 19.22 -0.44
N HIS A 16 8.97 19.67 0.81
CA HIS A 16 8.11 19.30 1.92
C HIS A 16 7.48 20.57 2.50
N TYR A 17 6.16 20.59 2.56
CA TYR A 17 5.37 21.65 3.16
C TYR A 17 4.65 21.08 4.39
N GLY A 18 4.59 21.87 5.45
CA GLY A 18 3.94 21.48 6.69
C GLY A 18 3.30 22.67 7.37
N VAL A 19 2.05 22.51 7.80
CA VAL A 19 1.34 23.46 8.65
C VAL A 19 0.78 22.71 9.84
N GLY A 20 1.12 23.18 11.04
CA GLY A 20 0.67 22.59 12.29
C GLY A 20 0.01 23.63 13.18
N LEU A 21 -1.12 23.26 13.78
CA LEU A 21 -1.76 24.00 14.85
C LEU A 21 -1.85 23.09 16.07
N GLN A 22 -1.31 23.53 17.19
CA GLN A 22 -1.48 22.88 18.47
C GLN A 22 -2.20 23.83 19.42
N HIS A 23 -3.15 23.30 20.17
CA HIS A 23 -3.91 24.07 21.13
C HIS A 23 -4.21 23.26 22.39
N GLU A 24 -4.08 23.91 23.55
CA GLU A 24 -4.60 23.40 24.81
C GLU A 24 -6.08 23.79 24.92
N LEU A 25 -6.99 22.83 24.76
CA LEU A 25 -8.44 23.08 24.84
C LEU A 25 -8.88 23.35 26.29
N PHE A 26 -8.32 22.60 27.22
CA PHE A 26 -8.56 22.69 28.65
C PHE A 26 -7.28 22.32 29.39
N PRO A 27 -7.13 22.67 30.68
CA PRO A 27 -6.04 22.17 31.50
C PRO A 27 -5.86 20.66 31.31
N ARG A 28 -4.67 20.26 30.83
CA ARG A 28 -4.28 18.85 30.61
C ARG A 28 -4.93 18.15 29.42
N VAL A 29 -5.64 18.87 28.55
CA VAL A 29 -6.18 18.35 27.29
C VAL A 29 -5.65 19.21 26.14
N SER A 30 -4.82 18.60 25.30
CA SER A 30 -4.30 19.24 24.10
C SER A 30 -4.73 18.51 22.85
N VAL A 31 -4.88 19.28 21.77
CA VAL A 31 -5.13 18.79 20.42
C VAL A 31 -4.09 19.37 19.49
N ALA A 32 -3.76 18.62 18.45
CA ALA A 32 -2.91 19.04 17.36
C ALA A 32 -3.57 18.64 16.04
N PHE A 33 -3.52 19.55 15.08
CA PHE A 33 -3.85 19.30 13.70
C PHE A 33 -2.63 19.63 12.85
N ASN A 34 -2.20 18.70 12.01
CA ASN A 34 -1.11 18.89 11.07
C ASN A 34 -1.57 18.54 9.67
N TYR A 35 -1.15 19.35 8.72
CA TYR A 35 -1.21 19.04 7.30
C TYR A 35 0.21 19.00 6.76
N PHE A 36 0.54 17.92 6.07
CA PHE A 36 1.79 17.76 5.35
C PHE A 36 1.50 17.53 3.87
N HIS A 37 2.32 18.16 3.03
CA HIS A 37 2.34 17.93 1.60
C HIS A 37 3.77 17.73 1.14
N THR A 38 4.01 16.67 0.39
CA THR A 38 5.34 16.35 -0.13
C THR A 38 5.22 16.12 -1.62
N ASP A 39 6.07 16.79 -2.40
CA ASP A 39 6.23 16.55 -3.83
C ASP A 39 7.65 16.07 -4.11
N LEU A 40 7.77 15.00 -4.90
CA LEU A 40 9.02 14.45 -5.41
C LEU A 40 9.09 14.67 -6.91
N TYR A 41 10.17 15.29 -7.36
CA TYR A 41 10.45 15.63 -8.76
C TYR A 41 11.69 14.92 -9.29
N ASP A 42 11.88 14.99 -10.61
CA ASP A 42 12.99 14.34 -11.33
C ASP A 42 13.07 12.84 -10.97
N LEU A 43 11.93 12.15 -11.00
CA LEU A 43 11.84 10.74 -10.59
C LEU A 43 12.80 9.88 -11.43
N PRO A 44 13.54 8.95 -10.82
CA PRO A 44 14.50 8.13 -11.56
C PRO A 44 13.79 7.22 -12.57
N MET A 45 14.11 7.34 -13.85
CA MET A 45 13.52 6.56 -14.93
C MET A 45 14.58 5.71 -15.64
N THR A 46 14.16 4.56 -16.15
CA THR A 46 14.94 3.76 -17.09
C THR A 46 14.05 3.40 -18.27
N TYR A 47 14.51 3.66 -19.49
CA TYR A 47 13.81 3.25 -20.72
C TYR A 47 14.80 2.60 -21.69
N ASN A 48 14.27 1.80 -22.62
CA ASN A 48 15.06 1.13 -23.64
C ASN A 48 15.14 1.99 -24.91
N ALA A 49 16.26 2.68 -25.12
CA ALA A 49 16.50 3.55 -26.27
C ALA A 49 16.76 2.79 -27.58
N ALA A 50 16.94 1.47 -27.54
CA ALA A 50 17.04 0.64 -28.75
C ALA A 50 15.66 0.18 -29.29
N GLN A 51 14.59 0.68 -28.69
CA GLN A 51 13.20 0.49 -29.10
C GLN A 51 12.53 1.85 -29.27
N SER A 52 11.39 1.84 -29.94
CA SER A 52 10.55 3.00 -30.23
C SER A 52 9.10 2.55 -30.26
N THR A 53 8.16 3.49 -30.17
CA THR A 53 6.73 3.17 -30.20
C THR A 53 6.30 2.47 -31.49
N SER A 54 7.00 2.68 -32.61
CA SER A 54 6.74 1.97 -33.88
C SER A 54 7.11 0.48 -33.87
N ASP A 55 7.89 0.04 -32.88
CA ASP A 55 8.22 -1.38 -32.71
C ASP A 55 7.09 -2.19 -32.07
N TYR A 56 6.02 -1.51 -31.67
CA TYR A 56 4.91 -2.09 -30.93
C TYR A 56 3.62 -2.03 -31.74
N THR A 57 2.84 -3.10 -31.66
CA THR A 57 1.49 -3.18 -32.25
C THR A 57 0.43 -3.24 -31.15
N PRO A 58 -0.63 -2.42 -31.22
CA PRO A 58 -1.70 -2.45 -30.22
C PRO A 58 -2.52 -3.74 -30.35
N VAL A 59 -2.89 -4.31 -29.21
CA VAL A 59 -3.76 -5.48 -29.07
C VAL A 59 -4.83 -5.17 -28.03
N GLN A 60 -6.09 -5.38 -28.40
CA GLN A 60 -7.21 -5.24 -27.48
C GLN A 60 -7.39 -6.53 -26.68
N VAL A 61 -7.13 -6.47 -25.38
CA VAL A 61 -7.31 -7.59 -24.46
C VAL A 61 -8.52 -7.34 -23.59
N VAL A 62 -9.41 -8.33 -23.52
CA VAL A 62 -10.59 -8.26 -22.66
C VAL A 62 -10.21 -8.76 -21.27
N SER A 63 -10.39 -7.91 -20.27
CA SER A 63 -10.14 -8.22 -18.87
C SER A 63 -11.03 -9.37 -18.42
N PRO A 64 -10.48 -10.51 -17.96
CA PRO A 64 -11.28 -11.61 -17.44
C PRO A 64 -11.87 -11.31 -16.06
N LYS A 65 -11.48 -10.18 -15.43
CA LYS A 65 -11.97 -9.76 -14.11
C LYS A 65 -13.34 -9.07 -14.21
N ASP A 66 -13.56 -8.25 -15.24
CA ASP A 66 -14.73 -7.37 -15.35
C ASP A 66 -15.25 -7.16 -16.78
N GLY A 67 -14.61 -7.74 -17.79
CA GLY A 67 -15.00 -7.63 -19.20
C GLY A 67 -14.65 -6.30 -19.86
N SER A 68 -13.92 -5.42 -19.16
CA SER A 68 -13.40 -4.18 -19.75
C SER A 68 -12.35 -4.48 -20.83
N VAL A 69 -12.21 -3.61 -21.82
CA VAL A 69 -11.21 -3.76 -22.88
C VAL A 69 -9.99 -2.92 -22.54
N ILE A 70 -8.82 -3.55 -22.50
CA ILE A 70 -7.52 -2.94 -22.19
C ILE A 70 -6.65 -3.04 -23.44
N THR A 71 -6.14 -1.90 -23.91
CA THR A 71 -5.14 -1.89 -24.98
C THR A 71 -3.76 -2.16 -24.41
N ILE A 72 -3.16 -3.27 -24.79
CA ILE A 72 -1.75 -3.57 -24.56
C ILE A 72 -0.98 -3.45 -25.88
N TYR A 73 0.34 -3.48 -25.80
CA TYR A 73 1.22 -3.29 -26.95
C TYR A 73 2.23 -4.42 -27.05
N ASN A 74 2.17 -5.19 -28.13
CA ASN A 74 3.06 -6.31 -28.37
C ASN A 74 4.29 -5.83 -29.14
N VAL A 75 5.48 -6.12 -28.62
CA VAL A 75 6.75 -5.75 -29.27
C VAL A 75 7.03 -6.67 -30.46
N SER A 76 7.60 -6.16 -31.55
CA SER A 76 7.97 -7.01 -32.69
C SER A 76 9.12 -7.96 -32.36
N ASN A 77 9.19 -9.12 -33.04
CA ASN A 77 10.30 -10.06 -32.89
C ASN A 77 11.67 -9.44 -33.21
N ALA A 78 11.72 -8.54 -34.19
CA ALA A 78 12.94 -7.85 -34.59
C ALA A 78 13.44 -6.86 -33.51
N ALA A 79 12.52 -6.27 -32.74
CA ALA A 79 12.84 -5.30 -31.71
C ALA A 79 13.03 -5.90 -30.31
N ARG A 80 12.41 -7.06 -30.03
CA ARG A 80 12.31 -7.65 -28.69
C ARG A 80 13.67 -7.89 -28.02
N THR A 81 14.71 -8.21 -28.79
CA THR A 81 16.06 -8.51 -28.30
C THR A 81 16.98 -7.29 -28.25
N ARG A 82 16.56 -6.14 -28.78
CA ARG A 82 17.36 -4.91 -28.79
C ARG A 82 17.29 -4.26 -27.41
N VAL A 83 18.44 -4.05 -26.78
CA VAL A 83 18.52 -3.50 -25.42
C VAL A 83 19.60 -2.43 -25.34
N LEU A 84 19.18 -1.20 -25.08
CA LEU A 84 20.03 -0.08 -24.66
C LEU A 84 19.29 0.67 -23.57
N ASN A 85 19.58 0.34 -22.31
CA ASN A 85 18.89 0.96 -21.18
C ASN A 85 19.54 2.31 -20.86
N VAL A 86 18.75 3.38 -20.94
CA VAL A 86 19.19 4.73 -20.54
C VAL A 86 18.65 5.01 -19.15
N LEU A 87 19.55 5.28 -18.21
CA LEU A 87 19.22 5.68 -16.84
C LEU A 87 19.15 7.21 -16.78
N THR A 88 17.94 7.75 -16.68
CA THR A 88 17.68 9.20 -16.67
C THR A 88 16.66 9.58 -15.58
N ASN A 89 16.04 10.76 -15.69
CA ASN A 89 14.91 11.21 -14.89
C ASN A 89 13.66 11.36 -15.77
N ALA A 90 12.50 11.24 -15.15
CA ALA A 90 11.20 11.57 -15.71
C ALA A 90 10.95 13.08 -15.49
N PRO A 91 11.06 13.93 -16.53
CA PRO A 91 10.98 15.39 -16.38
C PRO A 91 9.58 15.89 -16.02
N ASN A 92 8.52 15.18 -16.43
CA ASN A 92 7.14 15.47 -16.05
C ASN A 92 6.64 14.51 -14.94
N GLY A 93 7.50 13.60 -14.52
CA GLY A 93 7.22 12.63 -13.47
C GLY A 93 7.25 13.27 -12.10
N GLU A 94 6.17 13.08 -11.37
CA GLU A 94 5.97 13.65 -10.04
C GLU A 94 5.34 12.62 -9.11
N LYS A 95 5.76 12.60 -7.86
CA LYS A 95 5.09 11.84 -6.80
C LYS A 95 4.69 12.77 -5.67
N SER A 96 3.39 12.90 -5.45
CA SER A 96 2.84 13.77 -4.42
C SER A 96 2.16 12.97 -3.31
N ASN A 97 2.33 13.43 -2.07
CA ASN A 97 1.61 12.94 -0.91
C ASN A 97 0.88 14.10 -0.23
N ASN A 98 -0.35 13.85 0.19
CA ASN A 98 -1.08 14.72 1.12
C ASN A 98 -1.38 13.91 2.37
N ALA A 99 -1.03 14.43 3.54
CA ALA A 99 -1.31 13.81 4.83
C ALA A 99 -1.96 14.82 5.78
N LEU A 100 -3.10 14.42 6.35
CA LEU A 100 -3.82 15.14 7.38
C LEU A 100 -3.70 14.33 8.66
N GLU A 101 -3.27 14.96 9.75
CA GLU A 101 -3.12 14.32 11.04
C GLU A 101 -3.85 15.12 12.10
N PHE A 102 -4.76 14.45 12.80
CA PHE A 102 -5.34 14.95 14.03
C PHE A 102 -4.85 14.09 15.18
N ALA A 103 -4.36 14.71 16.24
CA ALA A 103 -3.94 14.03 17.45
C ALA A 103 -4.47 14.76 18.69
N PHE A 104 -4.70 14.01 19.76
CA PHE A 104 -5.07 14.57 21.05
C PHE A 104 -4.36 13.84 22.19
N ASN A 105 -4.14 14.55 23.28
CA ASN A 105 -3.63 14.03 24.53
C ASN A 105 -4.46 14.59 25.68
N ALA A 106 -4.97 13.73 26.54
CA ALA A 106 -5.80 14.09 27.68
C ALA A 106 -5.31 13.39 28.95
N ARG A 107 -5.10 14.16 30.02
CA ARG A 107 -4.93 13.65 31.38
C ARG A 107 -6.14 14.05 32.21
N LEU A 108 -7.05 13.10 32.37
CA LEU A 108 -8.35 13.27 32.99
C LEU A 108 -8.28 13.10 34.53
N PRO A 109 -9.33 13.50 35.27
CA PRO A 109 -9.45 13.21 36.69
C PRO A 109 -9.25 11.71 37.01
N GLY A 110 -8.83 11.41 38.24
CA GLY A 110 -8.51 10.03 38.62
C GLY A 110 -7.21 9.49 38.01
N ARG A 111 -6.32 10.36 37.52
CA ARG A 111 -5.05 10.00 36.84
C ARG A 111 -5.27 9.17 35.57
N ALA A 112 -6.46 9.23 34.98
CA ALA A 112 -6.72 8.63 33.69
C ALA A 112 -5.95 9.36 32.59
N ALA A 113 -5.39 8.61 31.66
CA ALA A 113 -4.73 9.11 30.46
C ALA A 113 -5.46 8.58 29.23
N LEU A 114 -5.68 9.43 28.25
CA LEU A 114 -6.24 9.06 26.95
C LEU A 114 -5.49 9.84 25.88
N PHE A 115 -5.05 9.17 24.84
CA PHE A 115 -4.37 9.78 23.71
C PHE A 115 -4.66 9.01 22.44
N GLY A 116 -4.46 9.68 21.32
CA GLY A 116 -4.66 9.05 20.03
C GLY A 116 -4.81 10.05 18.94
N GLY A 117 -5.26 9.57 17.79
CA GLY A 117 -5.39 10.40 16.61
C GLY A 117 -5.98 9.67 15.43
N VAL A 118 -6.23 10.46 14.41
CA VAL A 118 -6.66 10.04 13.08
C VAL A 118 -5.65 10.59 12.10
N SER A 119 -5.04 9.74 11.29
CA SER A 119 -4.29 10.18 10.11
C SER A 119 -5.06 9.81 8.85
N ARG A 120 -5.04 10.72 7.88
CA ARG A 120 -5.63 10.51 6.57
C ARG A 120 -4.66 10.95 5.50
N ASP A 121 -4.14 9.99 4.74
CA ASP A 121 -3.10 10.25 3.74
C ASP A 121 -3.47 9.68 2.37
N ARG A 122 -2.89 10.28 1.32
CA ARG A 122 -3.00 9.81 -0.06
C ARG A 122 -1.73 10.15 -0.81
N THR A 123 -1.12 9.12 -1.38
CA THR A 123 0.03 9.24 -2.27
C THR A 123 -0.39 8.96 -3.71
N ARG A 124 0.05 9.80 -4.65
CA ARG A 124 -0.18 9.62 -6.09
C ARG A 124 1.13 9.85 -6.84
N GLN A 125 1.26 9.21 -7.99
CA GLN A 125 2.41 9.32 -8.86
C GLN A 125 1.96 9.51 -10.31
N ILE A 126 2.67 10.37 -11.02
CA ILE A 126 2.63 10.55 -12.46
C ILE A 126 3.97 10.04 -12.99
N ALA A 127 3.95 9.09 -13.91
CA ALA A 127 5.14 8.45 -14.47
C ALA A 127 4.98 8.16 -15.97
N CYS A 128 4.47 9.13 -16.71
CA CYS A 128 4.10 8.98 -18.13
C CYS A 128 5.21 9.38 -19.12
N ASP A 129 6.46 9.41 -18.67
CA ASP A 129 7.59 9.94 -19.45
C ASP A 129 8.31 8.89 -20.30
N ASP A 130 7.88 7.62 -20.29
CA ASP A 130 8.52 6.58 -21.11
C ASP A 130 8.29 6.87 -22.61
N PRO A 131 9.34 7.15 -23.39
CA PRO A 131 9.18 7.53 -24.79
C PRO A 131 9.17 6.34 -25.75
N THR A 132 9.46 5.11 -25.30
CA THR A 132 9.72 3.98 -26.19
C THR A 132 8.76 2.82 -26.03
N ASN A 133 8.23 2.56 -24.84
CA ASN A 133 7.31 1.46 -24.58
C ASN A 133 5.91 1.97 -24.18
N PRO A 134 4.92 1.93 -25.10
CA PRO A 134 3.56 2.40 -24.80
C PRO A 134 2.87 1.66 -23.66
N ASN A 135 3.28 0.44 -23.31
CA ASN A 135 2.71 -0.28 -22.16
C ASN A 135 3.01 0.43 -20.82
N ASN A 136 4.11 1.17 -20.75
CA ASN A 136 4.48 1.91 -19.54
C ASN A 136 3.63 3.18 -19.36
N LEU A 137 2.83 3.56 -20.36
CA LEU A 137 1.88 4.67 -20.30
C LEU A 137 0.49 4.24 -19.81
N LEU A 138 0.24 2.94 -19.69
CA LEU A 138 -1.02 2.43 -19.13
C LEU A 138 -1.04 2.66 -17.61
N TYR A 139 -2.03 3.40 -17.12
CA TYR A 139 -2.17 3.80 -15.71
C TYR A 139 -0.96 4.58 -15.14
N CYS A 140 -0.18 5.22 -16.00
CA CYS A 140 0.99 5.98 -15.57
C CYS A 140 0.63 7.24 -14.76
N ASP A 141 -0.59 7.78 -14.92
CA ASP A 141 -1.12 8.92 -14.18
C ASP A 141 -2.13 8.46 -13.12
N GLN A 142 -1.69 8.40 -11.86
CA GLN A 142 -2.58 8.06 -10.74
C GLN A 142 -3.54 9.17 -10.33
N THR A 143 -3.44 10.39 -10.86
CA THR A 143 -4.42 11.45 -10.62
C THR A 143 -5.75 11.15 -11.32
N SER A 144 -5.68 10.47 -12.47
CA SER A 144 -6.82 9.93 -13.21
C SER A 144 -7.37 8.62 -12.63
N SER A 145 -6.59 7.95 -11.77
CA SER A 145 -6.97 6.71 -11.10
C SER A 145 -7.69 6.98 -9.77
N SER A 146 -8.56 6.06 -9.36
CA SER A 146 -9.33 6.14 -8.11
C SER A 146 -8.52 5.79 -6.86
N VAL A 147 -7.27 6.26 -6.75
CA VAL A 147 -6.40 6.01 -5.59
C VAL A 147 -7.06 6.56 -4.31
N PRO A 148 -7.38 5.69 -3.33
CA PRO A 148 -8.17 6.08 -2.17
C PRO A 148 -7.34 6.88 -1.17
N TRP A 149 -8.04 7.63 -0.32
CA TRP A 149 -7.44 8.13 0.92
C TRP A 149 -7.40 7.00 1.95
N LEU A 150 -6.24 6.73 2.52
CA LEU A 150 -6.11 5.83 3.67
C LEU A 150 -6.44 6.60 4.93
N THR A 151 -7.34 6.07 5.75
CA THR A 151 -7.68 6.66 7.06
C THR A 151 -7.32 5.68 8.15
N ASN A 152 -6.41 6.09 9.03
CA ASN A 152 -5.87 5.30 10.11
C ASN A 152 -6.27 5.92 11.44
N ILE A 153 -6.74 5.10 12.37
CA ILE A 153 -7.18 5.51 13.70
C ILE A 153 -6.33 4.75 14.70
N LYS A 154 -5.75 5.47 15.67
CA LYS A 154 -5.07 4.86 16.82
C LYS A 154 -5.50 5.58 18.07
N LEU A 155 -6.04 4.85 19.04
CA LEU A 155 -6.52 5.35 20.31
C LEU A 155 -5.94 4.47 21.42
N ALA A 156 -5.49 5.05 22.51
CA ALA A 156 -5.06 4.32 23.68
C ALA A 156 -5.33 5.10 24.95
N GLY A 157 -5.66 4.39 26.01
CA GLY A 157 -5.91 5.00 27.30
C GLY A 157 -5.68 4.05 28.45
N SER A 158 -5.48 4.62 29.63
CA SER A 158 -5.34 3.90 30.88
C SER A 158 -5.92 4.68 32.04
N VAL A 159 -6.39 3.97 33.05
CA VAL A 159 -6.93 4.55 34.28
C VAL A 159 -6.53 3.68 35.46
N PRO A 160 -5.90 4.26 36.50
CA PRO A 160 -5.80 3.58 37.78
C PRO A 160 -7.16 3.65 38.49
N LEU A 161 -7.60 2.50 38.98
CA LEU A 161 -8.81 2.32 39.76
C LEU A 161 -8.44 2.13 41.25
N PRO A 162 -9.42 2.22 42.16
CA PRO A 162 -9.22 1.87 43.56
C PRO A 162 -8.59 0.47 43.75
N PHE A 163 -8.01 0.24 44.93
CA PHE A 163 -7.36 -1.03 45.30
C PHE A 163 -6.11 -1.40 44.49
N GLY A 164 -5.42 -0.40 43.91
CA GLY A 164 -4.17 -0.60 43.19
C GLY A 164 -4.33 -1.30 41.84
N ILE A 165 -5.56 -1.31 41.29
CA ILE A 165 -5.88 -1.85 39.98
C ILE A 165 -5.55 -0.80 38.91
N SER A 166 -4.99 -1.21 37.78
CA SER A 166 -4.81 -0.39 36.59
C SER A 166 -5.46 -1.07 35.40
N VAL A 167 -6.29 -0.34 34.67
CA VAL A 167 -6.92 -0.80 33.43
C VAL A 167 -6.40 0.03 32.27
N GLY A 168 -6.16 -0.58 31.13
CA GLY A 168 -5.90 0.13 29.89
C GLY A 168 -6.54 -0.57 28.70
N ALA A 169 -6.69 0.21 27.63
CA ALA A 169 -7.22 -0.25 26.36
C ALA A 169 -6.54 0.48 25.22
N SER A 170 -6.39 -0.20 24.08
CA SER A 170 -5.94 0.40 22.83
C SER A 170 -6.76 -0.10 21.67
N PHE A 171 -7.12 0.81 20.78
CA PHE A 171 -7.82 0.52 19.53
C PHE A 171 -7.00 1.02 18.36
N GLN A 172 -6.84 0.18 17.34
CA GLN A 172 -6.26 0.58 16.07
C GLN A 172 -7.11 0.12 14.90
N SER A 173 -7.22 0.98 13.89
CA SER A 173 -7.88 0.64 12.64
C SER A 173 -7.24 1.28 11.42
N TYR A 174 -6.79 0.47 10.47
CA TYR A 174 -6.06 0.92 9.28
C TYR A 174 -6.18 -0.11 8.13
N ARG A 175 -5.76 0.30 6.93
CA ARG A 175 -5.67 -0.53 5.72
C ARG A 175 -4.33 -0.30 5.04
N TYR A 176 -3.90 -1.27 4.26
CA TYR A 176 -2.77 -1.12 3.35
C TYR A 176 -3.26 -1.02 1.90
N ILE A 177 -2.53 -0.30 1.06
CA ILE A 177 -2.63 -0.46 -0.39
C ILE A 177 -1.98 -1.79 -0.76
N LEU A 178 -2.65 -2.58 -1.60
CA LEU A 178 -2.11 -3.83 -2.11
C LEU A 178 -1.15 -3.54 -3.27
N SER A 179 0.12 -3.88 -3.07
CA SER A 179 1.13 -3.84 -4.13
C SER A 179 1.27 -5.24 -4.73
N GLY A 180 0.75 -5.44 -5.95
CA GLY A 180 0.95 -6.65 -6.74
C GLY A 180 2.36 -6.79 -7.30
N THR A 181 2.77 -8.03 -7.54
CA THR A 181 4.08 -8.43 -8.10
C THR A 181 4.12 -8.39 -9.63
N GLY A 182 3.33 -7.52 -10.27
CA GLY A 182 3.02 -7.59 -11.70
C GLY A 182 3.64 -6.46 -12.51
N GLY A 183 4.97 -6.43 -12.62
CA GLY A 183 5.70 -5.51 -13.48
C GLY A 183 7.18 -5.50 -13.10
N THR A 184 8.08 -5.39 -14.06
CA THR A 184 9.49 -5.12 -13.76
C THR A 184 9.53 -3.79 -13.03
N ALA A 185 9.79 -3.82 -11.71
CA ALA A 185 9.92 -2.62 -10.90
C ALA A 185 11.10 -1.79 -11.44
N THR A 186 10.81 -0.84 -12.33
CA THR A 186 11.66 0.31 -12.53
C THR A 186 11.24 1.37 -11.50
N PRO A 187 12.13 2.32 -11.15
CA PRO A 187 11.76 3.35 -10.20
C PRO A 187 10.61 4.29 -10.67
N THR A 188 10.15 4.18 -11.93
CA THR A 188 8.99 4.89 -12.49
C THR A 188 7.73 4.04 -12.65
N THR A 189 7.80 2.71 -12.77
CA THR A 189 6.57 1.90 -12.81
C THR A 189 5.89 1.95 -11.45
N VAL A 190 4.62 2.36 -11.40
CA VAL A 190 3.82 2.30 -10.18
C VAL A 190 3.59 0.83 -9.82
N PRO A 191 4.25 0.27 -8.79
CA PRO A 191 4.08 -1.14 -8.46
C PRO A 191 2.74 -1.30 -7.76
N GLY A 192 1.83 -2.10 -8.32
CA GLY A 192 0.60 -2.42 -7.61
C GLY A 192 -0.55 -2.89 -8.50
N GLY A 193 -1.55 -3.50 -7.88
CA GLY A 193 -2.77 -3.91 -8.57
C GLY A 193 -2.75 -5.35 -9.11
N THR A 194 -3.96 -5.86 -9.30
CA THR A 194 -4.25 -7.15 -9.91
C THR A 194 -3.81 -7.13 -11.37
N SER A 195 -2.99 -8.11 -11.75
CA SER A 195 -2.54 -8.30 -13.13
C SER A 195 -2.89 -9.69 -13.64
N TRP A 196 -2.97 -9.87 -14.95
CA TRP A 196 -3.19 -11.16 -15.58
C TRP A 196 -2.01 -11.54 -16.44
N LEU A 197 -1.34 -12.62 -16.06
CA LEU A 197 -0.20 -13.13 -16.79
C LEU A 197 -0.69 -13.96 -17.99
N ILE A 198 -0.46 -13.45 -19.19
CA ILE A 198 -0.77 -14.12 -20.45
C ILE A 198 0.51 -14.64 -21.09
N THR A 199 0.36 -15.71 -21.85
CA THR A 199 1.39 -16.37 -22.67
C THR A 199 0.86 -16.54 -24.09
N PRO A 200 1.70 -16.91 -25.08
CA PRO A 200 1.24 -17.14 -26.46
C PRO A 200 0.16 -18.24 -26.60
N SER A 201 -0.01 -19.08 -25.56
CA SER A 201 -1.03 -20.14 -25.53
C SER A 201 -2.25 -19.80 -24.67
N THR A 202 -2.29 -18.64 -24.03
CA THR A 202 -3.40 -18.25 -23.15
C THR A 202 -4.67 -18.01 -23.96
N ARG A 203 -5.78 -18.59 -23.50
CA ARG A 203 -7.10 -18.51 -24.16
C ARG A 203 -8.13 -17.92 -23.21
N TYR A 204 -9.13 -17.26 -23.77
CA TYR A 204 -10.30 -16.82 -23.01
C TYR A 204 -11.08 -18.03 -22.48
N ALA A 205 -11.53 -17.93 -21.22
CA ALA A 205 -12.35 -18.96 -20.59
C ALA A 205 -13.72 -19.11 -21.27
N ALA A 206 -14.39 -20.24 -21.05
CA ALA A 206 -15.73 -20.51 -21.59
C ALA A 206 -16.76 -19.45 -21.16
N ASN A 207 -16.59 -18.92 -19.94
CA ASN A 207 -17.44 -17.91 -19.31
C ASN A 207 -16.79 -16.51 -19.31
N CYS A 208 -16.00 -16.19 -20.34
CA CYS A 208 -15.33 -14.89 -20.40
C CYS A 208 -16.35 -13.74 -20.39
N LEU A 209 -15.99 -12.63 -19.73
CA LEU A 209 -16.83 -11.46 -19.57
C LEU A 209 -16.55 -10.45 -20.68
N GLY A 210 -17.57 -9.79 -21.21
CA GLY A 210 -17.41 -8.73 -22.21
C GLY A 210 -17.25 -9.22 -23.65
N PRO A 211 -16.68 -8.40 -24.57
CA PRO A 211 -16.60 -8.70 -26.00
C PRO A 211 -15.45 -9.66 -26.33
N CYS A 212 -15.39 -10.80 -25.65
CA CYS A 212 -14.39 -11.85 -25.85
C CYS A 212 -14.99 -13.03 -26.63
N THR A 213 -14.14 -13.80 -27.31
CA THR A 213 -14.53 -15.07 -27.93
C THR A 213 -14.03 -16.22 -27.06
N PRO A 214 -14.92 -16.98 -26.41
CA PRO A 214 -14.54 -18.15 -25.61
C PRO A 214 -13.61 -19.11 -26.39
N GLY A 215 -12.51 -19.53 -25.75
CA GLY A 215 -11.52 -20.43 -26.34
C GLY A 215 -10.58 -19.80 -27.38
N ALA A 216 -10.81 -18.57 -27.82
CA ALA A 216 -9.85 -17.85 -28.67
C ALA A 216 -8.58 -17.49 -27.89
N LEU A 217 -7.44 -17.38 -28.59
CA LEU A 217 -6.20 -16.89 -28.02
C LEU A 217 -6.37 -15.42 -27.62
N VAL A 218 -5.81 -15.03 -26.47
CA VAL A 218 -5.90 -13.66 -25.95
C VAL A 218 -5.11 -12.69 -26.81
N ASP A 219 -3.87 -13.06 -27.14
CA ASP A 219 -3.03 -12.38 -28.12
C ASP A 219 -2.34 -13.45 -28.99
N PRO A 220 -2.87 -13.75 -30.19
CA PRO A 220 -2.26 -14.70 -31.12
C PRO A 220 -0.87 -14.27 -31.61
N GLY A 221 -0.55 -12.98 -31.53
CA GLY A 221 0.70 -12.41 -32.02
C GLY A 221 1.80 -12.31 -30.96
N LEU A 222 1.51 -12.62 -29.69
CA LEU A 222 2.39 -12.34 -28.56
C LEU A 222 3.82 -12.86 -28.79
N THR A 223 4.79 -11.96 -28.87
CA THR A 223 6.19 -12.31 -29.20
C THR A 223 7.03 -12.63 -27.97
N VAL A 224 6.57 -12.21 -26.79
CA VAL A 224 7.20 -12.46 -25.50
C VAL A 224 6.70 -13.77 -24.90
N ALA A 225 7.52 -14.42 -24.08
CA ALA A 225 7.14 -15.66 -23.40
C ALA A 225 5.93 -15.47 -22.46
N GLN A 226 5.85 -14.29 -21.84
CA GLN A 226 4.75 -13.90 -20.99
C GLN A 226 4.61 -12.38 -20.96
N PHE A 227 3.39 -11.89 -20.71
CA PHE A 227 3.07 -10.48 -20.52
C PHE A 227 2.08 -10.33 -19.36
N ALA A 228 2.30 -9.37 -18.47
CA ALA A 228 1.40 -9.10 -17.36
C ALA A 228 0.46 -7.95 -17.72
N VAL A 229 -0.78 -8.27 -18.10
CA VAL A 229 -1.82 -7.28 -18.38
C VAL A 229 -2.28 -6.67 -17.07
N PRO A 230 -2.14 -5.35 -16.82
CA PRO A 230 -2.61 -4.74 -15.59
C PRO A 230 -4.14 -4.62 -15.65
N LEU A 231 -4.85 -5.43 -14.86
CA LEU A 231 -6.32 -5.43 -14.86
C LEU A 231 -6.90 -4.32 -13.97
N VAL A 232 -6.19 -3.94 -12.92
CA VAL A 232 -6.61 -2.91 -11.98
C VAL A 232 -5.53 -1.84 -11.91
N PRO A 233 -5.87 -0.54 -11.97
CA PRO A 233 -4.90 0.53 -11.82
C PRO A 233 -4.07 0.36 -10.53
N PRO A 234 -2.74 0.50 -10.59
CA PRO A 234 -1.90 0.40 -9.41
C PRO A 234 -2.30 1.40 -8.33
N GLY A 235 -2.27 0.95 -7.08
CA GLY A 235 -2.55 1.80 -5.92
C GLY A 235 -4.04 1.99 -5.59
N THR A 236 -4.97 1.35 -6.32
CA THR A 236 -6.41 1.46 -6.04
C THR A 236 -6.97 0.29 -5.25
N GLU A 237 -6.25 -0.83 -5.13
CA GLU A 237 -6.67 -1.98 -4.33
C GLU A 237 -6.17 -1.87 -2.89
N THR A 238 -7.02 -2.20 -1.92
CA THR A 238 -6.71 -2.14 -0.49
C THR A 238 -6.91 -3.48 0.19
N SER A 239 -6.17 -3.72 1.27
CA SER A 239 -6.41 -4.84 2.16
C SER A 239 -7.76 -4.77 2.89
N ASP A 240 -8.10 -5.85 3.61
CA ASP A 240 -9.11 -5.77 4.66
C ASP A 240 -8.72 -4.70 5.68
N ARG A 241 -9.74 -4.12 6.32
CA ARG A 241 -9.51 -3.17 7.41
C ARG A 241 -9.16 -3.93 8.67
N ILE A 242 -7.96 -3.70 9.17
CA ILE A 242 -7.57 -4.16 10.50
C ILE A 242 -8.40 -3.37 11.51
N GLN A 243 -8.99 -4.08 12.46
CA GLN A 243 -9.71 -3.51 13.60
C GLN A 243 -9.31 -4.32 14.83
N GLN A 244 -8.41 -3.76 15.63
CA GLN A 244 -7.86 -4.45 16.79
C GLN A 244 -8.13 -3.62 18.04
N LEU A 245 -8.82 -4.24 18.98
CA LEU A 245 -9.05 -3.71 20.32
C LEU A 245 -8.29 -4.60 21.31
N ASP A 246 -7.41 -3.99 22.09
CA ASP A 246 -6.65 -4.68 23.13
C ASP A 246 -7.02 -4.12 24.49
N PHE A 247 -6.99 -4.97 25.51
CA PHE A 247 -7.23 -4.61 26.91
C PHE A 247 -6.10 -5.10 27.78
N ASN A 248 -5.74 -4.33 28.81
CA ASN A 248 -4.85 -4.78 29.85
C ASN A 248 -5.43 -4.45 31.23
N VAL A 249 -5.29 -5.38 32.17
CA VAL A 249 -5.58 -5.16 33.58
C VAL A 249 -4.42 -5.67 34.42
N GLY A 250 -4.05 -4.91 35.45
CA GLY A 250 -3.03 -5.33 36.41
C GLY A 250 -3.36 -4.81 37.80
N LYS A 251 -2.80 -5.43 38.83
CA LYS A 251 -3.01 -5.01 40.22
C LYS A 251 -1.72 -5.11 41.02
N TRP A 252 -1.35 -4.04 41.72
CA TRP A 252 -0.22 -4.07 42.63
C TRP A 252 -0.57 -4.75 43.95
N PHE A 253 0.27 -5.68 44.38
CA PHE A 253 0.25 -6.30 45.70
C PHE A 253 1.57 -6.00 46.41
N ASN A 254 1.49 -5.61 47.68
CA ASN A 254 2.68 -5.52 48.53
C ASN A 254 3.01 -6.94 49.02
N VAL A 255 4.28 -7.33 48.89
CA VAL A 255 4.78 -8.64 49.36
C VAL A 255 5.91 -8.39 50.35
N GLY A 256 5.63 -8.62 51.63
CA GLY A 256 6.57 -8.35 52.71
C GLY A 256 6.87 -6.86 52.88
N LYS A 257 8.08 -6.55 53.37
CA LYS A 257 8.50 -5.18 53.75
C LYS A 257 9.20 -4.38 52.66
N GLY A 258 9.51 -4.98 51.51
CA GLY A 258 10.30 -4.33 50.45
C GLY A 258 9.87 -4.60 49.02
N ALA A 259 9.17 -5.73 48.76
CA ALA A 259 8.80 -6.10 47.40
C ALA A 259 7.36 -5.72 47.05
N ARG A 260 7.13 -5.40 45.78
CA ARG A 260 5.80 -5.27 45.18
C ARG A 260 5.72 -6.11 43.92
N ILE A 261 4.60 -6.81 43.76
CA ILE A 261 4.33 -7.60 42.55
C ILE A 261 3.09 -7.05 41.84
N GLN A 262 3.09 -7.12 40.51
CA GLN A 262 1.95 -6.78 39.67
C GLN A 262 1.70 -7.91 38.68
N PRO A 263 0.81 -8.87 38.97
CA PRO A 263 0.25 -9.72 37.94
C PRO A 263 -0.55 -8.87 36.95
N GLU A 264 -0.44 -9.24 35.68
CA GLU A 264 -1.08 -8.57 34.55
C GLU A 264 -1.76 -9.58 33.65
N LEU A 265 -2.93 -9.20 33.14
CA LEU A 265 -3.66 -9.91 32.12
C LEU A 265 -3.83 -8.96 30.93
N THR A 266 -3.34 -9.36 29.76
CA THR A 266 -3.54 -8.61 28.50
C THR A 266 -4.35 -9.47 27.53
N LEU A 267 -5.43 -8.93 27.00
CA LEU A 267 -6.21 -9.52 25.94
C LEU A 267 -5.95 -8.75 24.64
N PHE A 268 -5.24 -9.36 23.71
CA PHE A 268 -5.02 -8.80 22.38
C PHE A 268 -6.13 -9.24 21.43
N ASN A 269 -6.48 -8.38 20.47
CA ASN A 269 -7.52 -8.61 19.47
C ASN A 269 -8.82 -9.13 20.11
N ALA A 270 -9.36 -8.38 21.07
CA ALA A 270 -10.60 -8.70 21.76
C ALA A 270 -11.79 -8.85 20.79
N LEU A 271 -11.80 -8.11 19.68
CA LEU A 271 -12.80 -8.24 18.61
C LEU A 271 -12.68 -9.55 17.81
N ASN A 272 -11.57 -10.29 17.98
CA ASN A 272 -11.24 -11.50 17.23
C ASN A 272 -11.35 -11.31 15.71
N SER A 273 -10.92 -10.14 15.22
CA SER A 273 -10.92 -9.83 13.79
C SER A 273 -9.90 -10.72 13.07
N LEU A 274 -10.27 -11.24 11.89
CA LEU A 274 -9.45 -12.09 11.03
C LEU A 274 -9.01 -11.35 9.75
N ALA A 275 -8.83 -10.03 9.84
CA ALA A 275 -8.52 -9.20 8.67
C ALA A 275 -7.24 -9.68 7.95
N ALA A 276 -7.35 -9.96 6.65
CA ALA A 276 -6.21 -10.28 5.79
C ALA A 276 -5.58 -9.00 5.24
N TYR A 277 -4.26 -8.87 5.38
CA TYR A 277 -3.56 -7.65 5.00
C TYR A 277 -2.35 -7.83 4.10
N ASN A 278 -1.94 -9.07 3.86
CA ASN A 278 -1.05 -9.42 2.77
C ASN A 278 -1.61 -10.64 2.04
N PHE A 279 -1.32 -10.73 0.74
CA PHE A 279 -1.79 -11.79 -0.14
C PHE A 279 -0.59 -12.43 -0.85
N ARG A 280 -0.69 -13.73 -1.14
CA ARG A 280 0.37 -14.51 -1.79
C ARG A 280 0.65 -14.04 -3.22
N SER A 281 -0.39 -13.63 -3.94
CA SER A 281 -0.28 -13.10 -5.29
C SER A 281 -1.50 -12.25 -5.64
N LEU A 282 -1.28 -11.23 -6.47
CA LEU A 282 -2.34 -10.48 -7.17
C LEU A 282 -2.38 -10.84 -8.67
N SER A 283 -1.76 -11.96 -9.08
CA SER A 283 -1.87 -12.48 -10.44
C SER A 283 -3.22 -13.19 -10.62
N PHE A 284 -4.14 -12.55 -11.31
CA PHE A 284 -5.47 -13.06 -11.62
C PHE A 284 -5.41 -14.42 -12.33
N GLY A 285 -6.32 -15.31 -11.95
CA GLY A 285 -6.48 -16.63 -12.58
C GLY A 285 -5.49 -17.69 -12.12
N THR A 286 -4.53 -17.38 -11.24
CA THR A 286 -3.69 -18.40 -10.59
C THR A 286 -4.38 -18.94 -9.33
N SER A 287 -3.99 -20.14 -8.90
CA SER A 287 -4.48 -20.71 -7.63
C SER A 287 -4.10 -19.86 -6.41
N SER A 288 -3.01 -19.10 -6.49
CA SER A 288 -2.52 -18.21 -5.43
C SER A 288 -3.15 -16.82 -5.43
N TYR A 289 -4.00 -16.50 -6.42
CA TYR A 289 -4.66 -15.21 -6.53
C TYR A 289 -5.50 -14.90 -5.28
N SER A 290 -5.25 -13.75 -4.66
CA SER A 290 -6.01 -13.27 -3.48
C SER A 290 -6.04 -14.26 -2.32
N GLN A 291 -5.10 -15.20 -2.24
CA GLN A 291 -4.93 -16.05 -1.07
C GLN A 291 -4.21 -15.28 0.03
N PRO A 292 -4.80 -15.11 1.24
CA PRO A 292 -4.13 -14.44 2.34
C PRO A 292 -2.77 -15.09 2.67
N SER A 293 -1.71 -14.29 2.74
CA SER A 293 -0.39 -14.69 3.23
C SER A 293 -0.15 -14.21 4.66
N THR A 294 -0.82 -13.14 5.08
CA THR A 294 -0.80 -12.67 6.45
C THR A 294 -2.16 -12.16 6.88
N ILE A 295 -2.57 -12.58 8.06
CA ILE A 295 -3.82 -12.19 8.72
C ILE A 295 -3.49 -11.62 10.10
N LEU A 296 -4.41 -10.83 10.65
CA LEU A 296 -4.30 -10.37 12.03
C LEU A 296 -4.25 -11.60 12.98
N PRO A 297 -3.31 -11.67 13.94
CA PRO A 297 -3.29 -12.75 14.92
C PRO A 297 -4.64 -12.87 15.63
N PRO A 298 -5.06 -14.09 16.01
CA PRO A 298 -6.33 -14.30 16.69
C PRO A 298 -6.32 -13.59 18.05
N ARG A 299 -7.45 -13.65 18.75
CA ARG A 299 -7.50 -13.25 20.15
C ARG A 299 -6.45 -14.00 20.96
N ILE A 300 -5.56 -13.26 21.63
CA ILE A 300 -4.47 -13.83 22.44
C ILE A 300 -4.60 -13.31 23.86
N LEU A 301 -4.55 -14.22 24.83
CA LEU A 301 -4.44 -13.90 26.25
C LEU A 301 -2.98 -14.01 26.67
N ARG A 302 -2.44 -12.95 27.29
CA ARG A 302 -1.09 -12.92 27.86
C ARG A 302 -1.17 -12.70 29.36
N LEU A 303 -0.45 -13.54 30.09
CA LEU A 303 -0.17 -13.36 31.52
C LEU A 303 1.21 -12.72 31.68
N GLY A 304 1.30 -11.71 32.55
CA GLY A 304 2.54 -11.03 32.90
C GLY A 304 2.69 -10.91 34.41
N LEU A 305 3.93 -10.74 34.87
CA LEU A 305 4.25 -10.44 36.26
C LEU A 305 5.37 -9.41 36.28
N GLN A 306 5.13 -8.25 36.88
CA GLN A 306 6.19 -7.29 37.18
C GLN A 306 6.55 -7.41 38.67
N VAL A 307 7.84 -7.26 38.97
CA VAL A 307 8.36 -7.25 40.35
C VAL A 307 9.19 -5.99 40.55
N LYS A 308 8.96 -5.30 41.67
CA LYS A 308 9.79 -4.20 42.15
C LYS A 308 10.31 -4.57 43.54
N TRP A 309 11.63 -4.44 43.77
CA TRP A 309 12.31 -4.79 45.02
C TRP A 309 13.29 -3.70 45.42
#